data_AF-A0A929JF14-F1
#
_entry.id   AF-A0A929JF14-F1
#
_cell.length_a   1.000
_cell.length_b   1.000
_cell.length_c   1.000
_cell.angle_alpha   90.00
_cell.angle_beta   90.00
_cell.angle_gamma   90.00
#
_symmetry.space_group_name_H-M   'P 1'
#
loop_
_entity.id
_entity.type
_entity.pdbx_description
1 polymer ?
#
loop_
_entity_poly.entity_id
_entity_poly.type
_entity_poly.pdbx_seq_one_letter_code
_entity_poly.pdbx_strand_id
1 'polypeptide(L)' 'MPLLEITTNTTIENIHDFAARASALTAEMLSKPEGYVMVKIQQEQTLLFAGDTAPAAHVKLKSLG' A
#
# COMPACT_ATOMS: atom_id res chain seq x y z
N MET A 1 1.57 -8.65 -13.19
CA MET A 1 0.53 -8.52 -12.15
C MET A 1 1.18 -8.07 -10.85
N PRO A 2 1.47 -6.77 -10.68
CA PRO A 2 1.99 -6.24 -9.43
C PRO A 2 0.96 -6.29 -8.30
N LEU A 3 1.42 -6.51 -7.07
CA LEU A 3 0.64 -6.41 -5.85
C LEU A 3 1.34 -5.45 -4.88
N LEU A 4 0.66 -4.37 -4.51
CA LEU A 4 1.05 -3.46 -3.45
C LEU A 4 0.19 -3.74 -2.20
N GLU A 5 0.80 -4.26 -1.15
CA GLU A 5 0.16 -4.44 0.16
C GLU A 5 0.64 -3.33 1.11
N ILE A 6 -0.30 -2.61 1.73
CA ILE A 6 -0.05 -1.56 2.72
C ILE A 6 -0.75 -1.95 4.01
N THR A 7 0.02 -2.11 5.09
CA THR A 7 -0.47 -2.38 6.43
C THR A 7 -0.08 -1.20 7.32
N THR A 8 -1.04 -0.57 8.01
CA THR A 8 -0.77 0.59 8.87
C THR A 8 -1.60 0.55 10.16
N ASN A 9 -1.10 1.20 11.22
CA ASN A 9 -1.80 1.36 12.50
C ASN A 9 -2.65 2.63 12.57
N THR A 10 -2.67 3.45 11.52
CA THR A 10 -3.52 4.64 11.43
C THR A 10 -4.73 4.42 10.53
N THR A 11 -5.74 5.25 10.69
CA THR A 11 -6.79 5.46 9.69
C THR A 11 -6.23 6.31 8.53
N ILE A 12 -6.84 6.15 7.36
CA ILE A 12 -6.56 6.88 6.12
C ILE A 12 -7.90 7.42 5.66
N GLU A 13 -7.99 8.73 5.55
CA GLU A 13 -9.17 9.39 5.00
C GLU A 13 -9.29 9.11 3.51
N ASN A 14 -10.52 8.86 3.04
CA ASN A 14 -10.82 8.55 1.65
C ASN A 14 -9.95 7.40 1.09
N ILE A 15 -10.03 6.23 1.73
CA ILE A 15 -9.21 5.04 1.42
C ILE A 15 -9.27 4.64 -0.07
N HIS A 16 -10.41 4.87 -0.74
CA HIS A 16 -10.57 4.55 -2.16
C HIS A 16 -9.76 5.47 -3.07
N ASP A 17 -9.74 6.77 -2.81
CA ASP A 17 -8.87 7.72 -3.52
C ASP A 17 -7.38 7.41 -3.28
N PHE A 18 -7.02 7.09 -2.03
CA PHE A 18 -5.66 6.68 -1.69
C PHE A 18 -5.25 5.40 -2.44
N ALA A 19 -6.14 4.40 -2.51
CA ALA A 19 -5.90 3.17 -3.26
C ALA A 19 -5.74 3.42 -4.76
N ALA A 20 -6.55 4.31 -5.35
CA ALA A 20 -6.45 4.68 -6.75
C ALA A 20 -5.12 5.39 -7.07
N ARG A 21 -4.70 6.34 -6.23
CA ARG A 21 -3.39 6.99 -6.38
C ARG A 21 -2.22 6.01 -6.21
N ALA A 22 -2.32 5.09 -5.26
CA ALA A 22 -1.30 4.05 -5.06
C ALA A 22 -1.22 3.09 -6.25
N SER A 23 -2.35 2.78 -6.89
CA SER A 23 -2.44 1.97 -8.11
C SER A 23 -1.70 2.65 -9.28
N ALA A 24 -2.07 3.90 -9.57
CA ALA A 24 -1.45 4.69 -10.64
C ALA A 24 0.06 4.86 -10.44
N LEU A 25 0.49 5.19 -9.21
CA LEU A 25 1.91 5.33 -8.87
C LEU A 25 2.67 4.01 -9.06
N THR A 26 2.10 2.87 -8.65
CA THR A 26 2.76 1.56 -8.81
C THR A 26 2.89 1.19 -10.28
N ALA A 27 1.88 1.49 -11.10
CA ALA A 27 1.89 1.26 -12.53
C ALA A 27 3.01 2.06 -13.21
N GLU A 28 3.12 3.34 -12.87
CA GLU A 28 4.17 4.25 -13.33
C GLU A 28 5.56 3.74 -12.92
N MET A 29 5.77 3.47 -11.62
CA MET A 29 7.06 3.02 -11.08
C MET A 29 7.56 1.73 -11.73
N LEU A 30 6.67 0.80 -12.04
CA LEU A 30 7.02 -0.49 -12.63
C LEU A 30 6.98 -0.50 -14.17
N SER A 31 6.59 0.61 -14.80
CA SER A 31 6.34 0.68 -16.25
C SER A 31 5.42 -0.47 -16.73
N LYS A 32 4.37 -0.77 -15.97
CA LYS A 32 3.39 -1.83 -16.26
C LYS A 32 1.99 -1.24 -16.39
N PRO A 33 1.09 -1.82 -17.21
CA PRO A 33 -0.29 -1.37 -17.29
C PRO A 33 -0.97 -1.35 -15.91
N GLU A 34 -1.67 -0.26 -15.60
CA GLU A 34 -2.34 -0.09 -14.30
C GLU A 34 -3.39 -1.18 -14.04
N GLY A 35 -4.08 -1.65 -15.08
CA GLY A 35 -5.04 -2.75 -14.97
C GLY A 35 -4.46 -4.07 -14.47
N TYR A 36 -3.14 -4.20 -14.34
CA TYR A 36 -2.49 -5.36 -13.73
C TYR A 36 -2.10 -5.17 -12.26
N VAL A 37 -2.25 -3.96 -11.73
CA VAL A 37 -1.90 -3.60 -10.35
C VAL A 37 -3.05 -3.94 -9.44
N MET A 38 -2.76 -4.69 -8.38
CA MET A 38 -3.66 -4.88 -7.25
C MET A 38 -3.13 -4.08 -6.06
N VAL A 39 -3.98 -3.29 -5.43
CA VAL A 39 -3.68 -2.58 -4.18
C VAL A 39 -4.52 -3.18 -3.06
N LYS A 40 -3.86 -3.57 -1.96
CA LYS A 40 -4.51 -4.07 -0.75
C LYS A 40 -4.09 -3.23 0.44
N ILE A 41 -5.05 -2.63 1.13
CA ILE A 41 -4.80 -1.76 2.29
C ILE A 41 -5.45 -2.38 3.52
N GLN A 42 -4.70 -2.43 4.63
CA GLN A 42 -5.16 -2.85 5.95
C GLN A 42 -4.85 -1.73 6.94
N GLN A 43 -5.89 -1.03 7.38
CA GLN A 43 -5.82 0.05 8.37
C GLN A 43 -6.01 -0.49 9.78
N GLU A 44 -5.70 0.33 10.78
CA GLU A 44 -5.98 0.03 12.20
C GLU A 44 -5.38 -1.31 12.65
N GLN A 45 -4.23 -1.67 12.08
CA GLN A 45 -3.52 -2.90 12.41
C GLN A 45 -2.56 -2.66 13.58
N THR A 46 -2.38 -3.66 14.44
CA THR A 46 -1.38 -3.57 15.51
C THR A 46 0.03 -3.56 14.91
N LEU A 47 0.73 -2.44 15.03
CA LEU A 47 2.13 -2.30 14.66
C LEU A 47 2.93 -1.77 15.86
N LEU A 48 4.07 -2.41 16.12
CA LEU A 48 5.12 -1.92 17.01
C LEU A 48 6.38 -1.74 16.16
N PHE A 49 6.87 -0.52 16.04
CA PHE A 49 8.05 -0.19 15.24
C PHE A 49 9.00 0.66 16.09
N ALA A 50 10.30 0.35 16.04
CA ALA A 50 11.32 0.99 16.88
C ALA A 50 11.01 0.99 18.40
N GLY A 51 10.14 0.08 18.87
CA GLY A 51 9.73 -0.01 20.27
C GLY A 51 8.53 0.87 20.67
N ASP A 52 7.88 1.53 19.72
CA ASP A 52 6.69 2.35 19.97
C ASP A 52 5.52 2.03 19.02
N THR A 53 4.36 2.62 19.31
CA THR A 53 3.13 2.51 18.52
C THR A 53 2.81 3.81 17.78
N ALA A 54 3.80 4.64 17.49
CA ALA A 54 3.61 5.85 16.68
C ALA A 54 3.11 5.48 15.27
N PRO A 55 2.51 6.41 14.51
CA PRO A 55 2.02 6.13 13.17
C PRO A 55 3.11 5.53 12.26
N ALA A 56 2.84 4.33 11.74
CA ALA A 56 3.78 3.57 10.93
C ALA A 56 3.05 2.76 9.84
N ALA A 57 3.79 2.32 8.84
CA ALA A 57 3.30 1.43 7.81
C ALA A 57 4.35 0.38 7.43
N HIS A 58 3.89 -0.84 7.16
CA HIS A 58 4.67 -1.90 6.53
C HIS A 58 4.13 -2.12 5.12
N VAL A 59 5.01 -1.99 4.13
CA VAL A 59 4.65 -2.03 2.70
C VAL A 59 5.37 -3.19 2.02
N LYS A 60 4.64 -3.98 1.24
CA LYS A 60 5.20 -5.02 0.37
C LYS A 60 4.79 -4.74 -1.07
N LEU A 61 5.79 -4.57 -1.93
CA LEU A 61 5.59 -4.54 -3.38
C LEU A 61 6.09 -5.85 -3.98
N LYS A 62 5.18 -6.63 -4.57
CA LYS A 62 5.50 -7.88 -5.25
C LYS A 62 5.22 -7.71 -6.73
N SER A 63 6.18 -8.05 -7.57
CA SER A 63 6.04 -8.01 -9.02
C SER A 63 6.69 -9.25 -9.62
N LEU A 64 6.02 -9.88 -10.58
CA LEU A 64 6.62 -10.90 -11.42
C LEU A 64 7.44 -10.19 -12.51
N GLY A 65 8.76 -10.33 -12.46
CA GLY A 65 9.69 -9.60 -13.31
C GLY A 65 9.89 -8.17 -12.83
#